data_AF-A0A0U5NW64-F1
#
_entry.id   AF-A0A0U5NW64-F1
#
_cell.length_a   1.000
_cell.length_b   1.000
_cell.length_c   1.000
_cell.angle_alpha   90.00
_cell.angle_beta   90.00
_cell.angle_gamma   90.00
#
_symmetry.space_group_name_H-M   'P 1'
#
loop_
_entity.id
_entity.type
_entity.pdbx_description
1 polymer ?
#
loop_
_entity_poly.entity_id
_entity_poly.type
_entity_poly.pdbx_seq_one_letter_code
_entity_poly.pdbx_strand_id
1 'polypeptide(L)'
;MAKRTNKTDHVLNLLSGNEEKKDASNKQDAAVHPPTDPENTVSVIDPVNEEAKLADEIRKSLESELAEETEEELPEEQGAPVEIEPKKEQEEFVFLNVMEVLVEEKVIHYMEQFGVCTCSRCKADVMALALTKLPAKYVVVNRAAVSPLINFYSSKYAGQVTVEITKACIRVNEIPHHNRD
;
A
#
# COMPACT_ATOMS: atom_id res chain seq x y z
N MET A 1 13.73 -43.33 -34.32
CA MET A 1 12.83 -42.98 -33.19
C MET A 1 13.55 -41.95 -32.33
N ALA A 2 12.99 -40.75 -32.17
CA ALA A 2 13.61 -39.64 -31.46
C ALA A 2 13.42 -39.77 -29.94
N LYS A 3 14.51 -39.75 -29.16
CA LYS A 3 14.43 -39.62 -27.70
C LYS A 3 14.34 -38.13 -27.37
N ARG A 4 13.13 -37.66 -27.08
CA ARG A 4 12.86 -36.31 -26.60
C ARG A 4 13.41 -36.20 -25.17
N THR A 5 14.44 -35.40 -24.94
CA THR A 5 14.91 -35.08 -23.59
C THR A 5 13.99 -34.02 -22.98
N ASN A 6 13.27 -34.38 -21.92
CA ASN A 6 12.39 -33.45 -21.23
C ASN A 6 13.22 -32.62 -20.24
N LYS A 7 13.20 -31.29 -20.39
CA LYS A 7 13.93 -30.32 -19.54
C LYS A 7 13.56 -30.43 -18.05
N THR A 8 12.49 -31.15 -17.73
CA THR A 8 12.00 -31.37 -16.39
C THR A 8 12.91 -32.29 -15.55
N ASP A 9 13.67 -33.20 -16.17
CA ASP A 9 14.71 -34.00 -15.47
C ASP A 9 15.91 -33.15 -15.03
N HIS A 10 16.30 -32.18 -15.85
CA HIS A 10 17.41 -31.28 -15.52
C HIS A 10 17.06 -30.39 -14.30
N VAL A 11 15.79 -30.02 -14.17
CA VAL A 11 15.33 -29.21 -13.04
C VAL A 11 15.24 -30.04 -11.75
N LEU A 12 14.80 -31.31 -11.84
CA LEU A 12 14.80 -32.25 -10.71
C LEU A 12 16.20 -32.51 -10.15
N ASN A 13 17.22 -32.56 -11.02
CA ASN A 13 18.60 -32.75 -10.60
C ASN A 13 19.22 -31.50 -9.96
N LEU A 14 18.73 -30.28 -10.28
CA LEU A 14 19.13 -29.04 -9.61
C LEU A 14 18.46 -28.85 -8.25
N LEU A 15 17.21 -29.30 -8.11
CA LEU A 15 16.44 -29.17 -6.86
C LEU A 15 16.86 -30.19 -5.79
N SER A 16 17.47 -31.31 -6.18
CA SER A 16 17.86 -32.39 -5.27
C SER A 16 19.22 -32.20 -4.57
N GLY A 17 19.67 -30.94 -4.43
CA GLY A 17 20.73 -30.45 -3.52
C GLY A 17 21.80 -31.44 -3.07
N ASN A 18 22.98 -31.40 -3.69
CA ASN A 18 24.15 -32.11 -3.19
C ASN A 18 24.99 -31.18 -2.29
N GLU A 19 25.04 -31.49 -0.99
CA GLU A 19 26.12 -31.09 -0.10
C GLU A 19 27.44 -31.72 -0.61
N GLU A 20 28.48 -30.91 -0.84
CA GLU A 20 29.86 -31.39 -0.79
C GLU A 20 30.73 -30.42 0.02
N LYS A 21 31.04 -30.85 1.24
CA LYS A 21 32.16 -30.36 2.05
C LYS A 21 33.48 -30.72 1.36
N LYS A 22 34.41 -29.76 1.26
CA LYS A 22 35.86 -30.02 1.43
C LYS A 22 36.57 -28.85 2.10
N ASP A 23 37.28 -29.21 3.16
CA ASP A 23 38.11 -28.42 4.07
C ASP A 23 39.40 -27.83 3.47
N ALA A 24 39.91 -26.78 4.14
CA ALA A 24 41.30 -26.56 4.62
C ALA A 24 41.73 -25.09 4.47
N SER A 25 41.68 -24.28 5.54
CA SER A 25 42.77 -23.95 6.49
C SER A 25 43.68 -22.77 6.08
N ASN A 26 43.65 -21.66 6.84
CA ASN A 26 44.83 -21.17 7.57
C ASN A 26 44.46 -20.20 8.72
N LYS A 27 45.26 -20.25 9.78
CA LYS A 27 45.15 -19.69 11.14
C LYS A 27 45.42 -18.18 11.23
N GLN A 28 44.90 -17.54 12.28
CA GLN A 28 45.70 -16.89 13.33
C GLN A 28 44.87 -16.55 14.59
N ASP A 29 45.40 -16.98 15.74
CA ASP A 29 45.01 -16.77 17.15
C ASP A 29 45.17 -15.28 17.58
N ALA A 30 44.71 -14.71 18.70
CA ALA A 30 44.25 -15.21 20.00
C ALA A 30 43.48 -14.11 20.80
N ALA A 31 42.53 -14.55 21.62
CA ALA A 31 42.09 -14.11 22.96
C ALA A 31 41.89 -12.62 23.34
N VAL A 32 40.69 -12.28 23.84
CA VAL A 32 40.35 -11.97 25.26
C VAL A 32 38.85 -11.53 25.37
N HIS A 33 38.14 -12.05 26.39
CA HIS A 33 36.72 -11.86 26.75
C HIS A 33 36.42 -10.48 27.43
N PRO A 34 35.18 -10.18 27.90
CA PRO A 34 34.19 -9.26 27.30
C PRO A 34 34.03 -7.93 28.08
N PRO A 35 33.12 -7.04 27.67
CA PRO A 35 32.36 -6.29 28.68
C PRO A 35 30.84 -6.41 28.47
N THR A 36 30.17 -6.73 29.57
CA THR A 36 28.75 -6.51 29.91
C THR A 36 28.39 -5.03 29.77
N ASP A 37 27.36 -4.60 29.05
CA ASP A 37 25.95 -4.34 29.45
C ASP A 37 25.38 -3.34 28.40
N PRO A 38 24.08 -2.98 28.34
CA PRO A 38 22.88 -3.59 28.91
C PRO A 38 21.86 -3.96 27.81
N GLU A 39 20.79 -4.62 28.23
CA GLU A 39 19.61 -5.03 27.47
C GLU A 39 19.12 -3.98 26.45
N ASN A 40 19.50 -4.15 25.18
CA ASN A 40 18.78 -3.52 24.07
C ASN A 40 17.59 -4.43 23.73
N THR A 41 16.50 -4.26 24.47
CA THR A 41 15.19 -4.80 24.09
C THR A 41 14.77 -4.11 22.80
N VAL A 42 15.15 -4.69 21.67
CA VAL A 42 14.57 -4.37 20.37
C VAL A 42 13.11 -4.80 20.43
N SER A 43 12.26 -3.89 20.91
CA SER A 43 10.83 -3.97 20.71
C SER A 43 10.59 -3.85 19.21
N VAL A 44 10.26 -4.98 18.59
CA VAL A 44 9.70 -4.99 17.25
C VAL A 44 8.35 -4.29 17.36
N ILE A 45 8.35 -2.98 17.10
CA ILE A 45 7.12 -2.21 17.00
C ILE A 45 6.46 -2.67 15.72
N ASP A 46 5.56 -3.65 15.85
CA ASP A 46 4.71 -4.08 14.75
C ASP A 46 3.92 -2.85 14.25
N PRO A 47 4.14 -2.39 13.00
CA PRO A 47 3.45 -1.20 12.48
C PRO A 47 1.93 -1.40 12.39
N VAL A 48 1.46 -2.66 12.51
CA VAL A 48 0.05 -3.04 12.54
C VAL A 48 -0.64 -2.60 13.85
N ASN A 49 0.09 -2.56 14.97
CA ASN A 49 -0.47 -2.19 16.28
C ASN A 49 -0.68 -0.68 16.41
N GLU A 50 0.22 0.12 15.86
CA GLU A 50 0.11 1.59 15.89
C GLU A 50 -1.00 2.09 14.94
N GLU A 51 -1.18 1.46 13.77
CA GLU A 51 -2.29 1.78 12.86
C GLU A 51 -3.66 1.46 13.48
N ALA A 52 -3.77 0.37 14.26
CA ALA A 52 -4.99 0.02 14.99
C ALA A 52 -5.30 1.00 16.13
N LYS A 53 -4.29 1.37 16.93
CA LYS A 53 -4.45 2.36 18.02
C LYS A 53 -4.89 3.73 17.49
N LEU A 54 -4.32 4.17 16.37
CA LEU A 54 -4.69 5.44 15.74
C LEU A 54 -6.16 5.44 15.30
N ALA A 55 -6.63 4.33 14.73
CA ALA A 55 -8.04 4.20 14.31
C ALA A 55 -9.01 4.27 15.50
N ASP A 56 -8.65 3.67 16.64
CA ASP A 56 -9.46 3.71 17.85
C ASP A 56 -9.47 5.11 18.51
N GLU A 57 -8.34 5.82 18.51
CA GLU A 57 -8.23 7.19 19.02
C GLU A 57 -9.12 8.17 18.22
N ILE A 58 -9.10 8.06 16.88
CA ILE A 58 -9.90 8.91 15.99
C ILE A 58 -11.40 8.67 16.21
N ARG A 59 -11.83 7.41 16.34
CA ARG A 59 -13.24 7.08 16.63
C ARG A 59 -13.72 7.71 17.93
N LYS A 60 -12.92 7.60 18.98
CA LYS A 60 -13.26 8.12 20.31
C LYS A 60 -13.41 9.64 20.33
N SER A 61 -12.56 10.37 19.61
CA SER A 61 -12.66 11.83 19.52
C SER A 61 -13.92 12.29 18.80
N LEU A 62 -14.31 11.57 17.73
CA LEU A 62 -15.53 11.89 16.97
C LEU A 62 -16.80 11.59 17.78
N GLU A 63 -16.80 10.51 18.56
CA GLU A 63 -17.92 10.17 19.45
C GLU A 63 -18.13 11.20 20.57
N SER A 64 -17.06 11.79 21.12
CA SER A 64 -17.19 12.84 22.13
C SER A 64 -17.72 14.15 21.57
N GLU A 65 -17.27 14.57 20.39
CA GLU A 65 -17.76 15.80 19.73
C GLU A 65 -19.25 15.69 19.39
N LEU A 66 -19.70 14.51 18.91
CA LEU A 66 -21.10 14.26 18.59
C LEU A 66 -22.01 14.26 19.83
N ALA A 67 -21.48 13.85 20.99
CA ALA A 67 -22.20 13.87 22.26
C ALA A 67 -22.36 15.28 22.82
N GLU A 68 -21.32 16.12 22.71
CA GLU A 68 -21.35 17.52 23.17
C GLU A 68 -22.30 18.38 22.33
N GLU A 69 -22.46 18.12 21.02
CA GLU A 69 -23.42 18.84 20.17
C GLU A 69 -24.90 18.50 20.48
N THR A 70 -25.18 17.42 21.22
CA THR A 70 -26.56 16.96 21.48
C THR A 70 -27.17 17.53 22.76
N GLU A 71 -26.36 18.10 23.67
CA GLU A 71 -26.84 18.56 25.00
C GLU A 71 -27.28 20.04 25.08
N GLU A 72 -27.07 20.87 24.04
CA GLU A 72 -27.33 22.32 24.11
C GLU A 72 -28.67 22.83 23.52
N GLU A 73 -29.53 22.01 22.89
CA GLU A 73 -30.82 22.51 22.36
C GLU A 73 -32.06 21.79 22.93
N LEU A 74 -32.68 22.41 23.95
CA LEU A 74 -34.08 22.20 24.35
C LEU A 74 -34.89 23.46 24.02
N PRO A 75 -35.91 23.34 23.14
CA PRO A 75 -37.13 24.10 23.36
C PRO A 75 -38.38 23.19 23.40
N GLU A 76 -39.20 23.39 24.43
CA GLU A 76 -40.54 22.85 24.57
C GLU A 76 -41.56 23.51 23.60
N GLU A 77 -42.56 22.71 23.24
CA GLU A 77 -43.94 23.07 22.82
C GLU A 77 -44.33 23.10 21.32
N GLN A 78 -44.98 21.99 20.94
CA GLN A 78 -46.25 21.86 20.19
C GLN A 78 -46.30 22.22 18.69
N GLY A 79 -46.40 21.18 17.85
CA GLY A 79 -47.08 21.27 16.55
C GLY A 79 -46.66 20.23 15.51
N ALA A 80 -47.52 19.22 15.30
CA ALA A 80 -47.48 18.17 14.26
C ALA A 80 -46.41 17.06 14.43
N PRO A 81 -46.80 15.76 14.39
CA PRO A 81 -45.84 14.68 14.28
C PRO A 81 -45.31 14.67 12.84
N VAL A 82 -44.25 15.42 12.60
CA VAL A 82 -43.36 15.08 11.50
C VAL A 82 -42.58 13.87 12.00
N GLU A 83 -42.92 12.71 11.46
CA GLU A 83 -42.07 11.52 11.49
C GLU A 83 -40.71 11.93 10.90
N ILE A 84 -39.81 12.41 11.75
CA ILE A 84 -38.39 12.41 11.43
C ILE A 84 -38.00 10.95 11.62
N GLU A 85 -38.24 10.15 10.59
CA GLU A 85 -37.51 8.90 10.48
C GLU A 85 -36.03 9.26 10.62
N PRO A 86 -35.29 8.69 11.59
CA PRO A 86 -33.85 8.82 11.57
C PRO A 86 -33.43 8.24 10.22
N LYS A 87 -33.01 9.11 9.29
CA LYS A 87 -32.42 8.70 8.03
C LYS A 87 -31.29 7.79 8.47
N LYS A 88 -31.47 6.48 8.31
CA LYS A 88 -30.38 5.53 8.42
C LYS A 88 -29.37 6.03 7.41
N GLU A 89 -28.33 6.69 7.91
CA GLU A 89 -27.12 6.94 7.16
C GLU A 89 -26.71 5.55 6.68
N GLN A 90 -26.97 5.30 5.41
CA GLN A 90 -26.58 4.04 4.81
C GLN A 90 -25.05 4.08 4.87
N GLU A 91 -24.47 3.30 5.79
CA GLU A 91 -23.03 3.17 5.92
C GLU A 91 -22.49 2.69 4.57
N GLU A 92 -22.12 3.65 3.71
CA GLU A 92 -21.69 3.38 2.36
C GLU A 92 -20.22 2.96 2.43
N PHE A 93 -19.99 1.65 2.32
CA PHE A 93 -18.64 1.09 2.28
C PHE A 93 -18.10 1.08 0.85
N VAL A 94 -16.80 1.36 0.72
CA VAL A 94 -16.07 1.32 -0.53
C VAL A 94 -14.91 0.33 -0.41
N PHE A 95 -14.78 -0.55 -1.41
CA PHE A 95 -13.62 -1.42 -1.58
C PHE A 95 -12.68 -0.81 -2.63
N LEU A 96 -11.44 -0.52 -2.25
CA LEU A 96 -10.47 0.15 -3.13
C LEU A 96 -9.05 -0.34 -2.91
N ASN A 97 -8.21 -0.24 -3.95
CA ASN A 97 -6.77 -0.33 -3.83
C ASN A 97 -6.19 1.05 -3.56
N VAL A 98 -5.54 1.22 -2.41
CA VAL A 98 -4.93 2.50 -2.01
C VAL A 98 -3.91 2.96 -3.05
N MET A 99 -3.08 2.05 -3.59
CA MET A 99 -2.06 2.43 -4.56
C MET A 99 -2.64 2.92 -5.88
N GLU A 100 -3.80 2.40 -6.28
CA GLU A 100 -4.49 2.81 -7.51
C GLU A 100 -4.93 4.27 -7.42
N VAL A 101 -5.55 4.65 -6.30
CA VAL A 101 -5.96 6.04 -6.04
C VAL A 101 -4.73 6.97 -6.03
N LEU A 102 -3.67 6.60 -5.31
CA LEU A 102 -2.46 7.41 -5.20
C LEU A 102 -1.72 7.57 -6.54
N VAL A 103 -1.71 6.54 -7.37
CA VAL A 103 -1.11 6.60 -8.71
C VAL A 103 -1.98 7.46 -9.62
N GLU A 104 -3.30 7.27 -9.61
CA GLU A 104 -4.21 8.01 -10.47
C GLU A 104 -4.18 9.52 -10.21
N GLU A 105 -4.07 9.95 -8.95
CA GLU A 105 -3.95 11.37 -8.58
C GLU A 105 -2.71 12.05 -9.20
N LYS A 106 -1.61 11.30 -9.38
CA LYS A 106 -0.30 11.86 -9.73
C LYS A 106 0.14 11.56 -11.17
N VAL A 107 -0.44 10.55 -11.81
CA VAL A 107 0.08 10.00 -13.07
C VAL A 107 0.16 11.03 -14.19
N ILE A 108 -0.87 11.86 -14.37
CA ILE A 108 -0.90 12.87 -15.45
C ILE A 108 0.19 13.92 -15.24
N HIS A 109 0.34 14.43 -14.02
CA HIS A 109 1.39 15.39 -13.68
C HIS A 109 2.78 14.87 -14.06
N TYR A 110 3.10 13.62 -13.69
CA TYR A 110 4.39 13.03 -14.05
C TYR A 110 4.52 12.73 -15.55
N MET A 111 3.45 12.31 -16.22
CA MET A 111 3.47 12.11 -17.67
C MET A 111 3.81 13.41 -18.40
N GLU A 112 3.19 14.52 -18.02
CA GLU A 112 3.48 15.85 -18.58
C GLU A 112 4.92 16.29 -18.25
N GLN A 113 5.35 16.12 -16.99
CA GLN A 113 6.70 16.47 -16.55
C GLN A 113 7.79 15.72 -17.33
N PHE A 114 7.55 14.44 -17.69
CA PHE A 114 8.49 13.62 -18.44
C PHE A 114 8.23 13.59 -19.96
N GLY A 115 7.29 14.39 -20.46
CA GLY A 115 6.99 14.49 -21.90
C GLY A 115 6.37 13.24 -22.52
N VAL A 116 5.66 12.43 -21.73
CA VAL A 116 4.95 11.23 -22.18
C VAL A 116 3.59 11.63 -22.76
N CYS A 117 3.12 10.95 -23.82
CA CYS A 117 1.78 11.14 -24.34
C CYS A 117 0.71 10.84 -23.28
N THR A 118 -0.23 11.76 -23.06
CA THR A 118 -1.29 11.69 -22.03
C THR A 118 -2.61 11.10 -22.52
N CYS A 119 -2.63 10.42 -23.68
CA CYS A 119 -3.84 9.73 -24.14
C CYS A 119 -4.28 8.62 -23.16
N SER A 120 -5.56 8.23 -23.22
CA SER A 120 -6.13 7.21 -22.34
C SER A 120 -5.35 5.88 -22.36
N ARG A 121 -4.85 5.48 -23.53
CA ARG A 121 -4.08 4.24 -23.70
C ARG A 121 -2.71 4.33 -23.00
N CYS A 122 -1.98 5.43 -23.16
CA CYS A 122 -0.70 5.63 -22.46
C CYS A 122 -0.89 5.84 -20.96
N LYS A 123 -1.93 6.54 -20.52
CA LYS A 123 -2.27 6.65 -19.08
C LYS A 123 -2.47 5.25 -18.50
N ALA A 124 -3.25 4.40 -19.16
CA ALA A 124 -3.49 3.02 -18.74
C ALA A 124 -2.20 2.19 -18.69
N ASP A 125 -1.33 2.31 -19.70
CA ASP A 125 -0.03 1.61 -19.70
C ASP A 125 0.86 2.06 -18.54
N VAL A 126 0.97 3.36 -18.28
CA VAL A 126 1.77 3.91 -17.18
C VAL A 126 1.22 3.42 -15.83
N MET A 127 -0.10 3.50 -15.64
CA MET A 127 -0.76 3.01 -14.42
C MET A 127 -0.53 1.50 -14.23
N ALA A 128 -0.71 0.70 -15.27
CA ALA A 128 -0.53 -0.75 -15.20
C ALA A 128 0.91 -1.13 -14.84
N LEU A 129 1.91 -0.50 -15.47
CA LEU A 129 3.32 -0.74 -15.18
C LEU A 129 3.68 -0.32 -13.74
N ALA A 130 3.21 0.84 -13.29
CA ALA A 130 3.49 1.32 -11.94
C ALA A 130 2.82 0.42 -10.88
N LEU A 131 1.53 0.10 -11.03
CA LEU A 131 0.78 -0.73 -10.08
C LEU A 131 1.29 -2.17 -10.02
N THR A 132 1.86 -2.70 -11.10
CA THR A 132 2.52 -4.02 -11.11
C THR A 132 3.75 -4.07 -10.19
N LYS A 133 4.37 -2.91 -9.91
CA LYS A 133 5.59 -2.82 -9.09
C LYS A 133 5.34 -2.29 -7.68
N LEU A 134 4.18 -1.69 -7.44
CA LEU A 134 3.77 -1.23 -6.12
C LEU A 134 3.11 -2.38 -5.32
N PRO A 135 3.24 -2.39 -3.98
CA PRO A 135 2.57 -3.39 -3.17
C PRO A 135 1.06 -3.17 -3.21
N ALA A 136 0.29 -4.21 -3.55
CA ALA A 136 -1.17 -4.12 -3.53
C ALA A 136 -1.67 -3.90 -2.09
N LYS A 137 -2.54 -2.90 -1.90
CA LYS A 137 -3.15 -2.59 -0.58
C LYS A 137 -4.63 -2.32 -0.76
N TYR A 138 -5.43 -3.37 -0.64
CA TYR A 138 -6.88 -3.30 -0.69
C TYR A 138 -7.46 -3.04 0.70
N VAL A 139 -8.44 -2.15 0.77
CA VAL A 139 -9.14 -1.79 2.00
C VAL A 139 -10.63 -1.70 1.75
N VAL A 140 -11.43 -2.02 2.78
CA VAL A 140 -12.86 -1.73 2.84
C VAL A 140 -13.04 -0.70 3.94
N VAL A 141 -13.53 0.49 3.60
CA VAL A 141 -13.74 1.57 4.55
C VAL A 141 -15.05 2.30 4.27
N ASN A 142 -15.58 2.98 5.28
CA ASN A 142 -16.68 3.91 5.07
C ASN A 142 -16.22 5.02 4.11
N ARG A 143 -17.08 5.40 3.17
CA ARG A 143 -16.81 6.44 2.17
C ARG A 143 -16.34 7.75 2.79
N ALA A 144 -16.85 8.12 3.96
CA ALA A 144 -16.43 9.31 4.70
C ALA A 144 -14.96 9.25 5.18
N ALA A 145 -14.45 8.03 5.42
CA ALA A 145 -13.08 7.81 5.90
C ALA A 145 -12.04 7.64 4.77
N VAL A 146 -12.46 7.63 3.49
CA VAL A 146 -11.54 7.43 2.35
C VAL A 146 -10.53 8.57 2.26
N SER A 147 -10.97 9.82 2.26
CA SER A 147 -10.06 10.97 2.04
C SER A 147 -8.98 11.09 3.14
N PRO A 148 -9.30 11.00 4.44
CA PRO A 148 -8.27 10.98 5.50
C PRO A 148 -7.28 9.82 5.33
N LEU A 149 -7.78 8.63 4.98
CA LEU A 149 -6.95 7.44 4.78
C LEU A 149 -5.99 7.60 3.60
N ILE A 150 -6.48 8.12 2.46
CA ILE A 150 -5.66 8.38 1.28
C ILE A 150 -4.60 9.44 1.57
N ASN A 151 -4.92 10.48 2.34
CA ASN A 151 -3.94 11.50 2.73
C ASN A 151 -2.78 10.90 3.56
N PHE A 152 -3.09 10.05 4.54
CA PHE A 152 -2.08 9.34 5.33
C PHE A 152 -1.16 8.50 4.42
N TYR A 153 -1.74 7.72 3.50
CA TYR A 153 -0.97 6.86 2.61
C TYR A 153 -0.23 7.63 1.51
N SER A 154 -0.70 8.80 1.09
CA SER A 154 -0.02 9.65 0.12
C SER A 154 1.35 10.07 0.63
N SER A 155 1.45 10.42 1.92
CA SER A 155 2.73 10.73 2.58
C SER A 155 3.59 9.47 2.76
N LYS A 156 3.00 8.37 3.26
CA LYS A 156 3.73 7.11 3.53
C LYS A 156 4.36 6.50 2.27
N TYR A 157 3.68 6.58 1.12
CA TYR A 157 4.12 5.95 -0.12
C TYR A 157 4.63 6.93 -1.19
N ALA A 158 4.75 8.24 -0.88
CA ALA A 158 5.16 9.27 -1.82
C ALA A 158 6.39 8.88 -2.65
N GLY A 159 7.45 8.43 -1.99
CA GLY A 159 8.70 8.03 -2.64
C GLY A 159 8.54 6.84 -3.59
N GLN A 160 7.88 5.77 -3.14
CA GLN A 160 7.68 4.56 -3.95
C GLN A 160 6.79 4.84 -5.17
N VAL A 161 5.67 5.53 -4.95
CA VAL A 161 4.75 5.92 -6.03
C VAL A 161 5.47 6.77 -7.08
N THR A 162 6.25 7.77 -6.64
CA THR A 162 7.03 8.62 -7.55
C THR A 162 8.01 7.81 -8.39
N VAL A 163 8.77 6.91 -7.77
CA VAL A 163 9.79 6.10 -8.45
C VAL A 163 9.15 5.18 -9.49
N GLU A 164 8.07 4.49 -9.13
CA GLU A 164 7.43 3.53 -10.03
C GLU A 164 6.67 4.22 -11.16
N ILE A 165 6.01 5.36 -10.92
CA ILE A 165 5.44 6.19 -12.00
C ILE A 165 6.55 6.68 -12.93
N THR A 166 7.67 7.17 -12.40
CA THR A 166 8.80 7.65 -13.21
C THR A 166 9.34 6.56 -14.13
N LYS A 167 9.60 5.36 -13.58
CA LYS A 167 10.04 4.20 -14.37
C LYS A 167 9.03 3.82 -15.44
N ALA A 168 7.74 3.81 -15.10
CA ALA A 168 6.66 3.52 -16.04
C ALA A 168 6.59 4.55 -17.17
N CYS A 169 6.69 5.85 -16.85
CA CYS A 169 6.74 6.93 -17.83
C CYS A 169 7.88 6.74 -18.84
N ILE A 170 9.11 6.48 -18.35
CA ILE A 170 10.27 6.22 -19.22
C ILE A 170 9.96 5.05 -20.17
N ARG A 171 9.42 3.95 -19.62
CA ARG A 171 9.16 2.74 -20.40
C ARG A 171 8.10 2.93 -21.49
N VAL A 172 7.03 3.65 -21.18
CA VAL A 172 5.95 3.95 -22.13
C VAL A 172 6.43 4.95 -23.20
N ASN A 173 7.30 5.88 -22.83
CA ASN A 173 7.85 6.85 -23.78
C ASN A 173 8.79 6.20 -24.82
N GLU A 174 9.56 5.19 -24.40
CA GLU A 174 10.43 4.43 -25.32
C GLU A 174 9.64 3.67 -26.39
N ILE A 175 8.50 3.07 -26.01
CA ILE A 175 7.70 2.21 -26.88
C ILE A 175 6.21 2.44 -26.60
N PRO A 176 5.60 3.53 -27.11
CA PRO A 176 4.19 3.80 -26.89
C PRO A 176 3.31 2.79 -27.62
N HIS A 177 2.24 2.33 -26.98
CA HIS A 177 1.26 1.42 -27.58
C HIS A 177 0.08 2.14 -28.25
N HIS A 178 -0.10 3.44 -28.03
CA HIS A 178 -1.05 4.22 -28.82
C HIS A 178 -0.60 4.17 -30.29
N ASN A 179 -1.54 4.05 -31.24
CA ASN A 179 -1.32 3.76 -32.68
C ASN A 179 -1.17 2.29 -33.09
N ARG A 180 -1.40 1.32 -32.19
CA ARG A 180 -1.40 -0.14 -32.54
C ARG A 180 -2.80 -0.74 -32.75
N ASP A 181 -3.77 0.08 -33.16
CA ASP A 181 -5.11 -0.39 -33.55
C ASP A 181 -5.29 -0.31 -35.07
#